data_AF-A0A925E016-F1
#
_entry.id   AF-A0A925E016-F1
#
_cell.length_a   1.000
_cell.length_b   1.000
_cell.length_c   1.000
_cell.angle_alpha   90.00
_cell.angle_beta   90.00
_cell.angle_gamma   90.00
#
_symmetry.space_group_name_H-M   'P 1'
#
loop_
_entity.id
_entity.type
_entity.pdbx_description
1 polymer ?
#
loop_
_entity_poly.entity_id
_entity_poly.type
_entity_poly.pdbx_seq_one_letter_code
_entity_poly.pdbx_strand_id
1 'polypeptide(L)'
;DMQKYHPLAYEKFHQHKTKFLLSNMERNLQRGLKEELYRPDINPQILARFRVESMFIPFNPDFQRNLKNYNLLQLEEQIITNFLFGLVSLKGHKLAMKYMAEREKKYQNNNQK
;
A
#
# COMPACT_ATOMS: atom_id res chain seq x y z
N ASP A 1 -4.28 22.31 9.27
CA ASP A 1 -3.74 23.68 9.25
C ASP A 1 -2.63 23.94 8.23
N MET A 2 -1.54 23.16 8.16
CA MET A 2 -0.47 23.42 7.18
C MET A 2 -0.93 23.52 5.71
N GLN A 3 -1.86 22.65 5.29
CA GLN A 3 -2.44 22.67 3.94
C GLN A 3 -3.31 23.91 3.65
N LYS A 4 -3.85 24.55 4.70
CA LYS A 4 -4.75 25.71 4.59
C LYS A 4 -4.02 27.05 4.77
N TYR A 5 -2.93 27.07 5.56
CA TYR A 5 -2.22 28.30 5.94
C TYR A 5 -0.80 28.42 5.35
N HIS A 6 -0.19 27.32 4.89
CA HIS A 6 1.18 27.33 4.31
C HIS A 6 1.31 26.42 3.07
N PRO A 7 0.59 26.73 1.97
CA PRO A 7 0.48 25.85 0.81
C PRO A 7 1.83 25.51 0.16
N LEU A 8 2.76 26.47 0.05
CA LEU A 8 4.09 26.24 -0.55
C LEU A 8 5.00 25.32 0.30
N ALA A 9 4.93 25.45 1.63
CA ALA A 9 5.69 24.59 2.54
C ALA A 9 5.08 23.17 2.58
N TYR A 10 3.74 23.09 2.60
CA TYR A 10 3.01 21.84 2.47
C TYR A 10 3.33 21.14 1.15
N GLU A 11 3.39 21.86 0.04
CA GLU A 11 3.72 21.32 -1.27
C GLU A 11 5.15 20.80 -1.34
N LYS A 12 6.15 21.55 -0.84
CA LYS A 12 7.54 21.05 -0.75
C LYS A 12 7.65 19.80 0.12
N PHE A 13 6.99 19.79 1.27
CA PHE A 13 6.96 18.62 2.16
C PHE A 13 6.29 17.42 1.49
N HIS A 14 5.16 17.64 0.83
CA HIS A 14 4.42 16.63 0.10
C HIS A 14 5.25 16.06 -1.06
N GLN A 15 5.87 16.92 -1.88
CA GLN A 15 6.74 16.49 -2.98
C GLN A 15 7.94 15.67 -2.48
N HIS A 16 8.56 16.06 -1.36
CA HIS A 16 9.65 15.30 -0.77
C HIS A 16 9.19 13.92 -0.30
N LYS A 17 8.06 13.86 0.42
CA LYS A 17 7.47 12.61 0.90
C LYS A 17 7.06 11.70 -0.27
N THR A 18 6.40 12.24 -1.29
CA THR A 18 5.95 11.52 -2.48
C THR A 18 7.15 10.98 -3.28
N LYS A 19 8.21 11.77 -3.48
CA LYS A 19 9.45 11.29 -4.13
C LYS A 19 10.11 10.15 -3.34
N PHE A 20 10.17 10.27 -2.01
CA PHE A 20 10.71 9.21 -1.16
C PHE A 20 9.88 7.93 -1.23
N LEU A 21 8.55 8.04 -1.14
CA LEU A 21 7.64 6.89 -1.25
C LEU A 21 7.74 6.21 -2.62
N LEU A 22 7.78 7.01 -3.69
CA LEU A 22 7.93 6.52 -5.05
C LEU A 22 9.24 5.72 -5.21
N SER A 23 10.36 6.29 -4.76
CA SER A 23 11.67 5.63 -4.84
C SER A 23 11.72 4.32 -4.04
N ASN A 24 11.10 4.27 -2.86
CA ASN A 24 10.98 3.03 -2.10
C ASN A 24 10.12 1.99 -2.80
N MET A 25 9.01 2.42 -3.39
CA MET A 25 8.10 1.52 -4.10
C MET A 25 8.74 0.94 -5.36
N GLU A 26 9.42 1.76 -6.15
CA GLU A 26 10.17 1.28 -7.32
C GLU A 26 11.25 0.27 -6.92
N ARG A 27 12.02 0.53 -5.85
CA ARG A 27 13.00 -0.43 -5.32
C ARG A 27 12.34 -1.75 -4.89
N ASN A 28 11.20 -1.68 -4.22
CA ASN A 28 10.46 -2.87 -3.80
C ASN A 28 10.01 -3.69 -5.02
N LEU A 29 9.42 -3.05 -6.03
CA LEU A 29 8.96 -3.70 -7.26
C LEU A 29 10.11 -4.34 -8.04
N GLN A 30 11.22 -3.61 -8.20
CA GLN A 30 12.44 -4.12 -8.82
C GLN A 30 13.00 -5.35 -8.09
N ARG A 31 13.02 -5.30 -6.75
CA ARG A 31 13.49 -6.43 -5.94
C ARG A 31 12.57 -7.65 -6.10
N GLY A 32 11.25 -7.45 -6.01
CA GLY A 32 10.30 -8.55 -6.16
C GLY A 32 10.28 -9.16 -7.56
N LEU A 33 10.59 -8.40 -8.61
CA LEU A 33 10.86 -8.94 -9.95
C LEU A 33 12.11 -9.83 -9.96
N LYS A 34 13.23 -9.35 -9.40
CA LYS A 34 14.48 -10.12 -9.29
C LYS A 34 14.32 -11.41 -8.47
N GLU A 35 13.47 -11.38 -7.44
CA GLU A 35 13.16 -12.53 -6.59
C GLU A 35 12.06 -13.44 -7.19
N GLU A 36 11.50 -13.08 -8.35
CA GLU A 36 10.38 -13.73 -9.03
C GLU A 36 9.09 -13.80 -8.18
N LEU A 37 8.99 -12.94 -7.17
CA LEU A 37 7.82 -12.84 -6.30
C LEU A 37 6.71 -11.98 -6.93
N TYR A 38 7.05 -11.11 -7.87
CA TYR A 38 6.10 -10.28 -8.62
C TYR A 38 5.99 -10.74 -10.06
N ARG A 39 4.87 -10.45 -10.73
CA ARG A 39 4.68 -10.88 -12.12
C ARG A 39 5.70 -10.23 -13.06
N PRO A 40 6.25 -10.95 -14.05
CA PRO A 40 7.32 -10.45 -14.92
C PRO A 40 6.84 -9.41 -15.94
N ASP A 41 5.53 -9.30 -16.19
CA ASP A 41 4.92 -8.41 -17.18
C ASP A 41 4.64 -6.99 -16.66
N ILE A 42 4.87 -6.74 -15.35
CA ILE A 42 4.60 -5.42 -14.78
C ILE A 42 5.61 -4.37 -15.22
N ASN A 43 5.18 -3.11 -15.24
CA ASN A 43 6.07 -1.96 -15.30
C ASN A 43 6.23 -1.35 -13.90
N PRO A 44 7.42 -1.44 -13.27
CA PRO A 44 7.65 -0.91 -11.92
C PRO A 44 7.38 0.59 -11.76
N GLN A 45 7.69 1.41 -12.78
CA GLN A 45 7.49 2.85 -12.70
C GLN A 45 6.00 3.21 -12.66
N ILE A 46 5.20 2.54 -13.50
CA ILE A 46 3.74 2.73 -13.56
C ILE A 46 3.11 2.27 -12.24
N LEU A 47 3.41 1.04 -11.81
CA LEU A 47 2.80 0.50 -10.59
C LEU A 47 3.28 1.19 -9.31
N ALA A 48 4.50 1.71 -9.28
CA ALA A 48 4.97 2.49 -8.15
C ALA A 48 4.20 3.81 -8.01
N ARG A 49 4.00 4.54 -9.11
CA ARG A 49 3.17 5.76 -9.12
C ARG A 49 1.74 5.44 -8.71
N PHE A 50 1.12 4.44 -9.35
CA PHE A 50 -0.23 4.00 -9.00
C PHE A 50 -0.34 3.68 -7.51
N ARG A 51 0.61 2.94 -6.94
CA ARG A 51 0.56 2.55 -5.53
C ARG A 51 0.70 3.73 -4.57
N VAL A 52 1.57 4.69 -4.89
CA VAL A 52 1.76 5.88 -4.06
C VAL A 52 0.49 6.73 -4.06
N GLU A 53 -0.12 6.96 -5.23
CA GLU A 53 -1.39 7.69 -5.34
C GLU A 53 -2.54 6.94 -4.66
N SER A 54 -2.67 5.63 -4.91
CA SER A 54 -3.74 4.81 -4.34
C SER A 54 -3.65 4.68 -2.82
N MET A 55 -2.44 4.85 -2.23
CA MET A 55 -2.24 4.92 -0.79
C MET A 55 -2.99 6.06 -0.11
N PHE A 56 -3.28 7.13 -0.83
CA PHE A 56 -3.94 8.29 -0.26
C PHE A 56 -5.46 8.24 -0.43
N ILE A 57 -6.00 7.30 -1.22
CA ILE A 57 -7.44 7.16 -1.46
C ILE A 57 -8.23 7.02 -0.15
N PRO A 58 -7.82 6.19 0.83
CA PRO A 58 -8.55 6.05 2.08
C PRO A 58 -8.56 7.32 2.94
N PHE A 59 -7.70 8.29 2.67
CA PHE A 59 -7.66 9.58 3.36
C PHE A 59 -8.54 10.63 2.69
N ASN A 60 -9.10 10.35 1.50
CA ASN A 60 -10.03 11.24 0.83
C ASN A 60 -11.38 11.25 1.58
N PRO A 61 -11.87 12.41 2.07
CA PRO A 61 -13.14 12.50 2.77
C PRO A 61 -14.35 12.01 1.96
N ASP A 62 -14.36 12.20 0.64
CA ASP A 62 -15.44 11.71 -0.23
C ASP A 62 -15.44 10.19 -0.29
N PHE A 63 -14.26 9.58 -0.37
CA PHE A 63 -14.13 8.13 -0.36
C PHE A 63 -14.61 7.54 0.96
N GLN A 64 -14.12 8.07 2.10
CA GLN A 64 -14.53 7.61 3.43
C GLN A 64 -16.03 7.80 3.68
N ARG A 65 -16.62 8.91 3.24
CA ARG A 65 -18.06 9.18 3.42
C ARG A 65 -18.96 8.18 2.72
N ASN A 66 -18.49 7.52 1.66
CA ASN A 66 -19.24 6.47 0.98
C ASN A 66 -19.02 5.07 1.59
N LEU A 67 -18.08 4.94 2.54
CA LEU A 67 -17.68 3.68 3.18
C LEU A 67 -17.70 3.79 4.71
N LYS A 68 -18.70 4.49 5.28
CA LYS A 68 -18.76 4.87 6.70
C LYS A 68 -18.73 3.70 7.70
N ASN A 69 -19.06 2.49 7.26
CA ASN A 69 -19.07 1.30 8.09
C ASN A 69 -17.68 0.70 8.32
N TYR A 70 -16.65 1.26 7.67
CA TYR A 70 -15.28 0.77 7.74
C TYR A 70 -14.36 1.85 8.32
N ASN A 71 -13.51 1.45 9.25
CA ASN A 71 -12.46 2.32 9.75
C ASN A 71 -11.27 2.37 8.76
N LEU A 72 -10.39 3.35 8.95
CA LEU A 72 -9.23 3.56 8.05
C LEU A 72 -8.33 2.32 7.94
N LEU A 73 -8.14 1.57 9.04
CA LEU A 73 -7.31 0.36 9.04
C LEU A 73 -7.92 -0.72 8.14
N GLN A 74 -9.24 -0.94 8.23
CA GLN A 74 -9.94 -1.91 7.38
C GLN A 74 -9.87 -1.52 5.90
N LEU A 75 -10.05 -0.22 5.60
CA LEU A 75 -9.95 0.29 4.22
C LEU A 75 -8.55 0.10 3.63
N GLU A 76 -7.52 0.52 4.36
CA GLU A 76 -6.12 0.35 3.96
C GLU A 76 -5.75 -1.13 3.79
N GLU A 77 -6.19 -2.00 4.72
CA GLU A 77 -5.94 -3.43 4.64
C GLU A 77 -6.54 -4.05 3.37
N GLN A 78 -7.78 -3.69 3.01
CA GLN A 78 -8.39 -4.19 1.78
C GLN A 78 -7.65 -3.68 0.53
N ILE A 79 -7.31 -2.39 0.49
CA ILE A 79 -6.66 -1.78 -0.68
C ILE A 79 -5.24 -2.30 -0.88
N ILE A 80 -4.45 -2.41 0.19
CA ILE A 80 -3.08 -2.94 0.08
C ILE A 80 -3.09 -4.43 -0.28
N THR A 81 -4.05 -5.20 0.23
CA THR A 81 -4.20 -6.62 -0.09
C THR A 81 -4.60 -6.81 -1.55
N ASN A 82 -5.55 -6.02 -2.04
CA ASN A 82 -5.92 -6.00 -3.45
C ASN A 82 -4.72 -5.65 -4.35
N PHE A 83 -3.94 -4.63 -3.99
CA PHE A 83 -2.72 -4.28 -4.72
C PHE A 83 -1.69 -5.41 -4.72
N LEU A 84 -1.45 -6.04 -3.56
CA LEU A 84 -0.49 -7.14 -3.44
C LEU A 84 -0.89 -8.33 -4.32
N PHE A 85 -2.15 -8.78 -4.26
CA PHE A 85 -2.62 -9.90 -5.08
C PHE A 85 -2.71 -9.55 -6.57
N GLY A 86 -2.97 -8.28 -6.88
CA GLY A 86 -2.85 -7.72 -8.21
C GLY A 86 -1.41 -7.52 -8.69
N LEU A 87 -0.39 -7.87 -7.91
CA LEU A 87 1.04 -7.67 -8.21
C LEU A 87 1.86 -8.98 -8.21
N VAL A 88 1.57 -9.89 -7.28
CA VAL A 88 2.39 -11.09 -7.05
C VAL A 88 2.32 -12.11 -8.18
N SER A 89 3.42 -12.83 -8.41
CA SER A 89 3.46 -14.04 -9.24
C SER A 89 2.81 -15.22 -8.51
N LEU A 90 2.71 -16.41 -9.13
CA LEU A 90 2.25 -17.61 -8.44
C LEU A 90 3.15 -17.98 -7.22
N LYS A 91 4.46 -17.78 -7.36
CA LYS A 91 5.44 -17.96 -6.27
C LYS A 91 5.19 -16.96 -5.14
N GLY A 92 5.03 -15.68 -5.48
CA GLY A 92 4.71 -14.62 -4.52
C GLY A 92 3.35 -14.82 -3.85
N HIS A 93 2.34 -15.32 -4.58
CA HIS A 93 1.02 -15.61 -4.05
C HIS A 93 1.07 -16.64 -2.93
N LYS A 94 1.80 -17.75 -3.12
CA LYS A 94 2.02 -18.76 -2.08
C LYS A 94 2.68 -18.16 -0.83
N LEU A 95 3.67 -17.29 -1.02
CA LEU A 95 4.36 -16.62 0.08
C LEU A 95 3.44 -15.63 0.82
N ALA A 96 2.64 -14.85 0.08
CA ALA A 96 1.68 -13.91 0.65
C ALA A 96 0.65 -14.65 1.52
N MET A 97 0.05 -15.73 1.02
CA MET A 97 -0.90 -16.55 1.75
C MET A 97 -0.29 -17.14 3.04
N LYS A 98 0.96 -17.61 2.97
CA LYS A 98 1.69 -18.10 4.16
C LYS A 98 1.78 -17.01 5.24
N TYR A 99 2.23 -15.80 4.88
CA TYR A 99 2.36 -14.71 5.85
C TYR A 99 1.02 -14.21 6.39
N MET A 100 -0.04 -14.20 5.57
CA MET A 100 -1.39 -13.84 6.02
C MET A 100 -1.90 -14.84 7.07
N ALA A 101 -1.77 -16.14 6.83
CA ALA A 101 -2.14 -17.18 7.79
C ALA A 101 -1.31 -17.10 9.10
N GLU A 102 -0.01 -16.82 9.01
CA GLU A 102 0.84 -16.61 10.20
C GLU A 102 0.41 -15.38 11.01
N ARG A 103 0.04 -14.30 10.32
CA ARG A 103 -0.46 -13.07 10.94
C ARG A 103 -1.79 -13.32 11.67
N GLU A 104 -2.74 -14.02 11.05
CA GLU A 104 -4.01 -14.39 11.67
C GLU A 104 -3.83 -15.24 12.93
N LYS A 105 -2.95 -16.24 12.89
CA LYS A 105 -2.61 -17.06 14.07
C LYS A 105 -2.08 -16.21 15.22
N LYS A 106 -1.21 -15.23 14.94
CA LYS A 106 -0.68 -14.32 15.95
C LYS A 106 -1.76 -13.42 16.56
N TYR A 107 -2.67 -12.90 15.75
CA TYR A 107 -3.79 -12.10 16.25
C TYR A 107 -4.72 -12.90 17.16
N GLN A 108 -5.06 -14.13 16.78
CA GLN A 108 -5.88 -15.04 17.60
C GLN A 108 -5.21 -15.31 18.96
N ASN A 109 -3.91 -15.62 18.96
CA ASN A 109 -3.18 -15.91 20.20
C ASN A 109 -3.05 -14.72 21.15
N ASN A 110 -2.99 -13.49 20.63
CA ASN A 110 -2.88 -12.28 21.44
C ASN A 110 -4.22 -11.84 22.05
N ASN A 111 -5.35 -12.20 21.42
CA ASN A 111 -6.69 -11.88 21.93
C ASN A 111 -7.23 -12.93 22.90
N GLN A 112 -6.52 -14.05 23.09
CA GLN A 112 -6.84 -15.12 24.06
C GLN A 112 -6.05 -15.00 25.38
N LYS A 113 -5.19 -13.97 25.50
CA LYS A 113 -4.46 -13.62 26.72
C LYS A 113 -4.99 -12.32 27.29
#